data_AF-A0A9P8UQ65-F1
#
_entry.id   AF-A0A9P8UQ65-F1
#
_cell.length_a   1.000
_cell.length_b   1.000
_cell.length_c   1.000
_cell.angle_alpha   90.00
_cell.angle_beta   90.00
_cell.angle_gamma   90.00
#
_symmetry.space_group_name_H-M   'P 1'
#
loop_
_entity.id
_entity.type
_entity.pdbx_description
1 polymer ?
#
loop_
_entity_poly.entity_id
_entity_poly.type
_entity_poly.pdbx_seq_one_letter_code
_entity_poly.pdbx_strand_id
1 'polypeptide(L)'
;MEPVQNLVNTDYESVPLPWSQPAPFAIFPYKPLFPNLLTRVDQVRSSGFYGFFNADLLASQAADFIRSNSDADQELLVQVMRQFLNLAKQDCLAGATTKNVQVVHSCWLDIRMTLPIPSRVVPRWHTDGRMFDCKCPTKIPHSKYAFTIMGPSTRIIAPNPAATEILEKGSPTGRRWDQNQPDPELAETLARYEEVAIRLGQIIRFSWNQPDSPIHSEPDSSGLCRVFVSVLFGSEEELRDMCDFRGEKYNYWN
;
A
#
# COMPACT_ATOMS: atom_id res chain seq x y z
N MET A 1 30.93 55.01 1.06
CA MET A 1 29.52 54.57 1.14
C MET A 1 29.02 54.46 -0.28
N GLU A 2 29.17 53.28 -0.87
CA GLU A 2 28.63 52.97 -2.19
C GLU A 2 27.29 52.23 -2.03
N PRO A 3 26.32 52.44 -2.94
CA PRO A 3 25.00 51.85 -2.83
C PRO A 3 25.01 50.39 -3.31
N VAL A 4 24.42 49.50 -2.52
CA VAL A 4 24.20 48.10 -2.89
C VAL A 4 23.10 48.07 -3.95
N GLN A 5 23.45 47.68 -5.17
CA GLN A 5 22.50 47.41 -6.24
C GLN A 5 21.81 46.06 -6.00
N ASN A 6 20.47 46.10 -6.00
CA ASN A 6 19.61 44.94 -6.11
C ASN A 6 19.86 44.23 -7.46
N LEU A 7 20.23 42.96 -7.41
CA LEU A 7 20.05 42.04 -8.53
C LEU A 7 19.05 40.97 -8.11
N VAL A 8 17.80 41.24 -8.47
CA VAL A 8 16.81 40.21 -8.75
C VAL A 8 17.37 39.40 -9.91
N ASN A 9 17.64 38.12 -9.70
CA ASN A 9 17.80 37.17 -10.80
C ASN A 9 16.70 36.13 -10.69
N THR A 10 15.64 36.39 -11.44
CA THR A 10 14.66 35.42 -11.88
C THR A 10 15.32 34.42 -12.83
N ASP A 11 14.61 33.30 -13.07
CA ASP A 11 14.87 32.32 -14.13
C ASP A 11 15.80 31.16 -13.76
N TYR A 12 15.30 30.30 -12.87
CA TYR A 12 15.46 28.87 -13.08
C TYR A 12 14.35 28.39 -14.02
N GLU A 13 14.60 28.48 -15.32
CA GLU A 13 13.89 27.67 -16.30
C GLU A 13 14.16 26.19 -15.96
N SER A 14 13.18 25.55 -15.32
CA SER A 14 13.20 24.11 -15.11
C SER A 14 12.98 23.42 -16.44
N VAL A 15 14.08 22.99 -17.08
CA VAL A 15 14.04 22.02 -18.16
C VAL A 15 13.36 20.75 -17.64
N PRO A 16 12.23 20.27 -18.23
CA PRO A 16 11.62 19.02 -17.80
C PRO A 16 12.58 17.87 -18.10
N LEU A 17 13.09 17.23 -17.06
CA LEU A 17 13.86 15.99 -17.21
C LEU A 17 12.98 14.93 -17.91
N PRO A 18 13.57 14.06 -18.75
CA PRO A 18 12.83 12.98 -19.39
C PRO A 18 12.22 12.07 -18.32
N TRP A 19 10.89 12.01 -18.35
CA TRP A 19 9.96 11.22 -17.53
C TRP A 19 10.61 10.05 -16.77
N SER A 20 10.97 10.29 -15.51
CA SER A 20 11.43 9.21 -14.63
C SER A 20 10.22 8.38 -14.18
N GLN A 21 10.35 7.05 -14.22
CA GLN A 21 9.36 6.16 -13.64
C GLN A 21 9.18 6.51 -12.14
N PRO A 22 7.97 6.41 -11.59
CA PRO A 22 7.78 6.61 -10.16
C PRO A 22 8.67 5.61 -9.40
N ALA A 23 9.33 6.08 -8.34
CA ALA A 23 10.18 5.23 -7.52
C ALA A 23 9.39 3.97 -7.05
N PRO A 24 10.02 2.80 -6.92
CA PRO A 24 9.32 1.58 -6.49
C PRO A 24 8.75 1.66 -5.08
N PHE A 25 9.19 2.62 -4.25
CA PHE A 25 8.69 2.85 -2.91
C PHE A 25 8.58 4.35 -2.61
N ALA A 26 7.53 4.74 -1.90
CA ALA A 26 7.40 6.07 -1.32
C ALA A 26 6.53 6.06 -0.06
N ILE A 27 6.72 7.08 0.76
CA ILE A 27 5.88 7.38 1.90
C ILE A 27 5.30 8.77 1.71
N PHE A 28 3.99 8.92 1.88
CA PHE A 28 3.36 10.23 1.75
C PHE A 28 3.60 11.10 2.99
N PRO A 29 3.50 12.44 2.83
CA PRO A 29 3.53 13.37 3.95
C PRO A 29 2.55 12.94 5.04
N TYR A 30 3.06 12.87 6.27
CA TYR A 30 2.27 12.37 7.40
C TYR A 30 1.20 13.38 7.81
N LYS A 31 -0.06 12.93 7.78
CA LYS A 31 -1.19 13.61 8.43
C LYS A 31 -1.71 12.69 9.54
N PRO A 32 -1.68 13.10 10.81
CA PRO A 32 -2.24 12.30 11.89
C PRO A 32 -3.70 11.97 11.68
N LEU A 33 -4.10 10.78 12.10
CA LEU A 33 -5.50 10.40 12.20
C LEU A 33 -6.19 11.20 13.30
N PHE A 34 -7.52 11.31 13.21
CA PHE A 34 -8.30 11.92 14.27
C PHE A 34 -8.14 11.14 15.58
N PRO A 35 -8.00 11.83 16.73
CA PRO A 35 -8.03 11.17 18.03
C PRO A 35 -9.32 10.37 18.19
N ASN A 36 -9.23 9.17 18.76
CA ASN A 36 -10.37 8.28 18.99
C ASN A 36 -11.16 7.92 17.72
N LEU A 37 -10.56 8.02 16.53
CA LEU A 37 -11.20 7.57 15.28
C LEU A 37 -11.69 6.12 15.38
N LEU A 38 -10.90 5.28 16.05
CA LEU A 38 -11.15 3.87 16.27
C LEU A 38 -10.31 3.41 17.47
N THR A 39 -10.92 2.79 18.49
CA THR A 39 -10.21 2.33 19.69
C THR A 39 -10.35 0.82 19.98
N ARG A 40 -11.32 0.14 19.34
CA ARG A 40 -11.55 -1.30 19.51
C ARG A 40 -12.04 -1.96 18.23
N VAL A 41 -11.49 -3.14 17.92
CA VAL A 41 -12.03 -4.06 16.91
C VAL A 41 -12.79 -5.18 17.63
N ASP A 42 -13.98 -5.50 17.17
CA ASP A 42 -14.84 -6.51 17.83
C ASP A 42 -14.62 -7.92 17.25
N GLN A 43 -14.26 -8.02 15.97
CA GLN A 43 -14.16 -9.31 15.26
C GLN A 43 -13.03 -9.33 14.23
N VAL A 44 -12.47 -10.52 13.98
CA VAL A 44 -11.61 -10.76 12.82
C VAL A 44 -12.48 -10.77 11.58
N ARG A 45 -12.22 -9.84 10.66
CA ARG A 45 -12.94 -9.72 9.38
C ARG A 45 -12.00 -9.21 8.30
N SER A 46 -12.25 -9.66 7.08
CA SER A 46 -11.64 -9.09 5.90
C SER A 46 -12.75 -8.77 4.93
N SER A 47 -12.53 -7.75 4.10
CA SER A 47 -13.45 -7.40 3.04
C SER A 47 -12.68 -6.88 1.84
N GLY A 48 -13.12 -7.29 0.66
CA GLY A 48 -12.49 -6.99 -0.60
C GLY A 48 -13.50 -6.48 -1.61
N PHE A 49 -13.16 -5.40 -2.30
CA PHE A 49 -13.92 -4.89 -3.43
C PHE A 49 -13.03 -4.84 -4.66
N TYR A 50 -13.50 -5.42 -5.75
CA TYR A 50 -12.86 -5.39 -7.06
C TYR A 50 -13.85 -4.73 -8.01
N GLY A 51 -13.57 -3.54 -8.53
CA GLY A 51 -14.59 -2.85 -9.33
C GLY A 51 -14.27 -1.42 -9.69
N PHE A 52 -15.29 -0.74 -10.23
CA PHE A 52 -15.24 0.66 -10.63
C PHE A 52 -14.83 1.56 -9.46
N PHE A 53 -13.88 2.45 -9.70
CA PHE A 53 -13.41 3.36 -8.67
C PHE A 53 -14.32 4.57 -8.51
N ASN A 54 -14.96 4.67 -7.35
CA ASN A 54 -15.65 5.87 -6.90
C ASN A 54 -15.26 6.17 -5.45
N ALA A 55 -14.44 7.19 -5.23
CA ALA A 55 -13.87 7.50 -3.93
C ALA A 55 -14.95 7.72 -2.85
N ASP A 56 -16.07 8.37 -3.18
CA ASP A 56 -17.14 8.66 -2.21
C ASP A 56 -17.91 7.41 -1.82
N LEU A 57 -18.31 6.60 -2.81
CA LEU A 57 -19.01 5.35 -2.57
C LEU A 57 -18.14 4.38 -1.78
N LEU A 58 -16.90 4.19 -2.22
CA LEU A 58 -15.96 3.26 -1.59
C LEU A 58 -15.58 3.70 -0.18
N ALA A 59 -15.39 5.00 0.06
CA ALA A 59 -15.14 5.52 1.41
C ALA A 59 -16.31 5.26 2.36
N SER A 60 -17.54 5.46 1.87
CA SER A 60 -18.77 5.21 2.64
C SER A 60 -18.90 3.73 2.99
N GLN A 61 -18.80 2.84 1.99
CA GLN A 61 -18.90 1.39 2.20
C GLN A 61 -17.79 0.83 3.08
N ALA A 62 -16.55 1.31 2.92
CA ALA A 62 -15.43 0.94 3.79
C ALA A 62 -15.67 1.37 5.24
N ALA A 63 -16.16 2.59 5.44
CA ALA A 63 -16.47 3.10 6.77
C ALA A 63 -17.60 2.29 7.42
N ASP A 64 -18.65 1.95 6.67
CA ASP A 64 -19.76 1.12 7.14
C ASP A 64 -19.28 -0.28 7.57
N PHE A 65 -18.45 -0.91 6.75
CA PHE A 65 -17.86 -2.22 7.06
C PHE A 65 -17.02 -2.17 8.34
N ILE A 66 -16.11 -1.20 8.46
CA ILE A 66 -15.26 -1.06 9.65
C ILE A 66 -16.14 -0.77 10.87
N ARG A 67 -17.08 0.19 10.78
CA ARG A 67 -17.99 0.57 11.86
C ARG A 67 -18.81 -0.60 12.38
N SER A 68 -19.30 -1.46 11.48
CA SER A 68 -20.12 -2.63 11.83
C SER A 68 -19.35 -3.69 12.63
N ASN A 69 -18.02 -3.60 12.66
CA ASN A 69 -17.13 -4.55 13.31
C ASN A 69 -16.20 -3.89 14.36
N SER A 70 -16.53 -2.66 14.79
CA SER A 70 -15.69 -1.86 15.69
C SER A 70 -16.46 -0.72 16.36
N ASP A 71 -15.75 0.11 17.13
CA ASP A 71 -16.26 1.35 17.73
C ASP A 71 -15.96 2.62 16.90
N ALA A 72 -15.60 2.47 15.62
CA ALA A 72 -15.13 3.61 14.81
C ALA A 72 -16.13 4.77 14.74
N ASP A 73 -15.64 6.00 14.63
CA ASP A 73 -16.45 7.14 14.22
C ASP A 73 -16.65 7.09 12.70
N GLN A 74 -17.88 6.81 12.27
CA GLN A 74 -18.21 6.58 10.86
C GLN A 74 -17.97 7.83 10.00
N GLU A 75 -18.35 9.02 10.48
CA GLU A 75 -18.21 10.26 9.70
C GLU A 75 -16.74 10.64 9.51
N LEU A 76 -15.93 10.55 10.58
CA LEU A 76 -14.50 10.79 10.50
C LEU A 76 -13.81 9.74 9.64
N LEU A 77 -14.26 8.48 9.71
CA LEU A 77 -13.69 7.40 8.92
C LEU A 77 -13.97 7.57 7.42
N VAL A 78 -15.17 8.02 7.04
CA VAL A 78 -15.46 8.40 5.64
C VAL A 78 -14.49 9.48 5.16
N GLN A 79 -14.20 10.49 5.97
CA GLN A 79 -13.25 11.55 5.61
C GLN A 79 -11.83 11.00 5.42
N VAL A 80 -11.36 10.15 6.33
CA VAL A 80 -10.03 9.51 6.25
C VAL A 80 -9.93 8.61 5.02
N MET A 81 -10.91 7.74 4.79
CA MET A 81 -10.94 6.82 3.66
C MET A 81 -10.99 7.56 2.33
N ARG A 82 -11.85 8.59 2.21
CA ARG A 82 -11.93 9.44 1.02
C ARG A 82 -10.59 10.12 0.75
N GLN A 83 -9.94 10.66 1.77
CA GLN A 83 -8.63 11.29 1.63
C GLN A 83 -7.58 10.28 1.15
N PHE A 84 -7.51 9.10 1.75
CA PHE A 84 -6.61 8.03 1.34
C PHE A 84 -6.80 7.65 -0.13
N LEU A 85 -8.04 7.36 -0.54
CA LEU A 85 -8.38 6.93 -1.90
C LEU A 85 -8.05 8.02 -2.94
N ASN A 86 -8.32 9.29 -2.61
CA ASN A 86 -8.02 10.41 -3.49
C ASN A 86 -6.51 10.65 -3.64
N LEU A 87 -5.75 10.60 -2.55
CA LEU A 87 -4.28 10.73 -2.60
C LEU A 87 -3.64 9.59 -3.41
N ALA A 88 -4.09 8.36 -3.17
CA ALA A 88 -3.61 7.19 -3.90
C ALA A 88 -3.92 7.30 -5.41
N LYS A 89 -5.14 7.74 -5.78
CA LYS A 89 -5.51 8.00 -7.18
C LYS A 89 -4.65 9.11 -7.80
N GLN A 90 -4.43 10.21 -7.08
CA GLN A 90 -3.65 11.34 -7.57
C GLN A 90 -2.21 10.95 -7.87
N ASP A 91 -1.55 10.21 -6.97
CA ASP A 91 -0.18 9.71 -7.20
C ASP A 91 -0.13 8.73 -8.38
N CYS A 92 -1.11 7.82 -8.47
CA CYS A 92 -1.20 6.88 -9.58
C CYS A 92 -1.36 7.59 -10.93
N LEU A 93 -2.14 8.67 -10.98
CA LEU A 93 -2.32 9.50 -12.18
C LEU A 93 -1.09 10.37 -12.49
N ALA A 94 -0.39 10.88 -11.48
CA ALA A 94 0.83 11.66 -11.67
C ALA A 94 1.96 10.83 -12.30
N GLY A 95 2.01 9.53 -11.99
CA GLY A 95 2.90 8.57 -12.66
C GLY A 95 2.42 8.11 -14.04
N ALA A 96 1.18 8.43 -14.45
CA ALA A 96 0.60 8.00 -15.71
C ALA A 96 0.82 9.06 -16.80
N THR A 97 1.11 8.63 -18.04
CA THR A 97 1.05 9.55 -19.19
C THR A 97 -0.40 10.00 -19.41
N THR A 98 -0.61 11.17 -20.01
CA THR A 98 -1.95 11.72 -20.31
C THR A 98 -2.87 10.80 -21.13
N LYS A 99 -2.34 9.72 -21.74
CA LYS A 99 -3.09 8.69 -22.47
C LYS A 99 -3.53 7.48 -21.60
N ASN A 100 -3.12 7.40 -20.35
CA ASN A 100 -3.30 6.23 -19.48
C ASN A 100 -4.37 6.43 -18.38
N VAL A 101 -5.38 7.28 -18.58
CA VAL A 101 -6.46 7.52 -17.60
C VAL A 101 -7.19 6.23 -17.17
N GLN A 102 -7.13 5.18 -17.99
CA GLN A 102 -7.68 3.85 -17.68
C GLN A 102 -7.01 3.17 -16.48
N VAL A 103 -5.79 3.57 -16.07
CA VAL A 103 -5.06 2.92 -14.96
C VAL A 103 -5.71 3.13 -13.59
N VAL A 104 -6.67 4.06 -13.48
CA VAL A 104 -7.47 4.29 -12.26
C VAL A 104 -8.97 4.14 -12.50
N HIS A 105 -9.37 3.46 -13.58
CA HIS A 105 -10.78 3.17 -13.85
C HIS A 105 -11.38 2.27 -12.77
N SER A 106 -10.63 1.22 -12.41
CA SER A 106 -11.02 0.21 -11.45
C SER A 106 -9.98 0.08 -10.35
N CYS A 107 -10.39 -0.53 -9.24
CA CYS A 107 -9.52 -0.77 -8.11
C CYS A 107 -9.80 -2.10 -7.44
N TRP A 108 -8.81 -2.58 -6.70
CA TRP A 108 -8.95 -3.55 -5.65
C TRP A 108 -8.75 -2.83 -4.31
N LEU A 109 -9.82 -2.67 -3.54
CA LEU A 109 -9.79 -2.17 -2.17
C LEU A 109 -9.88 -3.36 -1.22
N ASP A 110 -8.92 -3.50 -0.32
CA ASP A 110 -8.83 -4.58 0.67
C ASP A 110 -8.77 -3.97 2.08
N ILE A 111 -9.64 -4.44 2.97
CA ILE A 111 -9.71 -4.06 4.38
C ILE A 111 -9.53 -5.30 5.22
N ARG A 112 -8.58 -5.28 6.15
CA ARG A 112 -8.32 -6.38 7.09
C ARG A 112 -8.38 -5.87 8.52
N MET A 113 -9.28 -6.45 9.29
CA MET A 113 -9.47 -6.22 10.71
C MET A 113 -9.05 -7.48 11.46
N THR A 114 -8.05 -7.38 12.32
CA THR A 114 -7.55 -8.50 13.11
C THR A 114 -7.58 -8.18 14.59
N LEU A 115 -7.96 -9.16 15.39
CA LEU A 115 -7.72 -9.19 16.84
C LEU A 115 -6.25 -9.56 17.11
N PRO A 116 -5.78 -9.48 18.37
CA PRO A 116 -4.45 -9.97 18.72
C PRO A 116 -4.32 -11.46 18.38
N ILE A 117 -3.28 -11.82 17.64
CA ILE A 117 -3.03 -13.21 17.19
C ILE A 117 -1.65 -13.64 17.73
N PRO A 118 -1.59 -14.46 18.78
CA PRO A 118 -0.32 -14.86 19.41
C PRO A 118 0.67 -15.55 18.46
N SER A 119 0.18 -16.21 17.40
CA SER A 119 1.04 -16.85 16.40
C SER A 119 1.67 -15.90 15.38
N ARG A 120 1.24 -14.63 15.32
CA ARG A 120 1.77 -13.61 14.39
C ARG A 120 2.84 -12.74 15.05
N VAL A 121 3.91 -13.39 15.51
CA VAL A 121 5.12 -12.73 16.05
C VAL A 121 6.24 -12.71 15.01
N VAL A 122 6.40 -13.81 14.27
CA VAL A 122 7.44 -13.94 13.24
C VAL A 122 6.96 -13.24 11.96
N PRO A 123 7.68 -12.23 11.44
CA PRO A 123 7.32 -11.59 10.18
C PRO A 123 7.39 -12.59 9.01
N ARG A 124 6.38 -12.54 8.16
CA ARG A 124 6.32 -13.22 6.86
C ARG A 124 6.78 -12.24 5.79
N TRP A 125 8.09 -12.09 5.66
CA TRP A 125 8.67 -11.19 4.65
C TRP A 125 8.38 -11.70 3.25
N HIS A 126 7.93 -10.82 2.37
CA HIS A 126 7.67 -11.11 0.97
C HIS A 126 7.76 -9.83 0.10
N THR A 127 7.85 -10.02 -1.21
CA THR A 127 7.49 -9.01 -2.21
C THR A 127 6.16 -9.41 -2.82
N ASP A 128 5.36 -8.42 -3.19
CA ASP A 128 4.11 -8.68 -3.88
C ASP A 128 4.42 -9.18 -5.31
N GLY A 129 3.89 -10.35 -5.66
CA GLY A 129 4.01 -10.93 -7.00
C GLY A 129 3.11 -10.23 -8.02
N ARG A 130 2.94 -10.85 -9.20
CA ARG A 130 2.06 -10.32 -10.26
C ARG A 130 0.61 -10.23 -9.76
N MET A 131 0.03 -9.04 -9.83
CA MET A 131 -1.36 -8.78 -9.43
C MET A 131 -2.36 -8.92 -10.57
N PHE A 132 -1.94 -8.74 -11.82
CA PHE A 132 -2.70 -9.03 -13.04
C PHE A 132 -1.73 -8.99 -14.22
N ASP A 133 -2.16 -9.45 -15.40
CA ASP A 133 -1.37 -9.36 -16.62
C ASP A 133 -1.47 -7.97 -17.26
N CYS A 134 -0.57 -7.07 -16.85
CA CYS A 134 -0.51 -5.69 -17.32
C CYS A 134 -0.42 -5.61 -18.86
N LYS A 135 -1.41 -4.97 -19.48
CA LYS A 135 -1.44 -4.73 -20.94
C LYS A 135 -0.98 -3.32 -21.31
N CYS A 136 -0.48 -2.54 -20.35
CA CYS A 136 -0.07 -1.15 -20.59
C CYS A 136 1.11 -1.07 -21.58
N PRO A 137 1.01 -0.29 -22.67
CA PRO A 137 2.08 -0.17 -23.68
C PRO A 137 3.40 0.36 -23.13
N THR A 138 3.32 1.20 -22.09
CA THR A 138 4.45 1.91 -21.50
C THR A 138 5.09 1.19 -20.32
N LYS A 139 4.59 0.00 -19.92
CA LYS A 139 5.06 -0.79 -18.76
C LYS A 139 5.35 0.09 -17.52
N ILE A 140 4.45 1.02 -17.21
CA ILE A 140 4.59 1.85 -16.02
C ILE A 140 4.46 0.92 -14.81
N PRO A 141 5.39 0.98 -13.83
CA PRO A 141 5.29 0.16 -12.63
C PRO A 141 3.97 0.44 -11.92
N HIS A 142 3.15 -0.61 -11.78
CA HIS A 142 1.95 -0.53 -10.98
C HIS A 142 2.32 -0.48 -9.50
N SER A 143 1.50 0.22 -8.73
CA SER A 143 1.70 0.38 -7.30
C SER A 143 0.46 -0.03 -6.52
N LYS A 144 0.70 -0.48 -5.30
CA LYS A 144 -0.29 -0.63 -4.26
C LYS A 144 -0.04 0.44 -3.20
N TYR A 145 -1.13 0.97 -2.68
CA TYR A 145 -1.12 1.97 -1.61
C TYR A 145 -1.71 1.34 -0.38
N ALA A 146 -1.12 1.58 0.78
CA ALA A 146 -1.64 1.02 2.02
C ALA A 146 -1.42 1.96 3.19
N PHE A 147 -2.24 1.80 4.21
CA PHE A 147 -2.05 2.45 5.50
C PHE A 147 -2.72 1.63 6.60
N THR A 148 -2.35 1.95 7.85
CA THR A 148 -2.91 1.31 9.04
C THR A 148 -3.69 2.36 9.82
N ILE A 149 -4.97 2.09 10.11
CA ILE A 149 -5.87 2.99 10.84
C ILE A 149 -5.70 2.79 12.35
N MET A 150 -5.54 1.53 12.75
CA MET A 150 -5.32 1.11 14.15
C MET A 150 -4.26 0.01 14.18
N GLY A 151 -3.45 0.02 15.23
CA GLY A 151 -2.50 -1.04 15.51
C GLY A 151 -1.12 -0.80 14.87
N PRO A 152 -0.25 -1.82 14.88
CA PRO A 152 1.09 -1.66 14.34
C PRO A 152 1.10 -1.51 12.80
N SER A 153 1.98 -0.65 12.30
CA SER A 153 2.17 -0.39 10.86
C SER A 153 2.77 -1.60 10.15
N THR A 154 2.55 -1.69 8.83
CA THR A 154 3.27 -2.64 7.97
C THR A 154 4.79 -2.44 8.11
N ARG A 155 5.52 -3.56 8.21
CA ARG A 155 6.99 -3.56 8.23
C ARG A 155 7.50 -3.49 6.79
N ILE A 156 8.48 -2.63 6.54
CA ILE A 156 9.01 -2.39 5.19
C ILE A 156 10.53 -2.31 5.24
N ILE A 157 11.19 -3.06 4.36
CA ILE A 157 12.58 -2.83 3.97
C ILE A 157 12.53 -2.17 2.59
N ALA A 158 13.12 -0.97 2.49
CA ALA A 158 13.20 -0.24 1.22
C ALA A 158 13.92 -1.09 0.15
N PRO A 159 13.74 -0.81 -1.15
CA PRO A 159 14.39 -1.54 -2.23
C PRO A 159 15.90 -1.74 -1.98
N ASN A 160 16.31 -2.99 -1.79
CA ASN A 160 17.67 -3.35 -1.43
C ASN A 160 18.05 -4.67 -2.13
N PRO A 161 18.94 -4.65 -3.14
CA PRO A 161 19.28 -5.84 -3.92
C PRO A 161 19.80 -7.01 -3.07
N ALA A 162 20.57 -6.75 -2.01
CA ALA A 162 21.10 -7.80 -1.14
C ALA A 162 19.98 -8.46 -0.31
N ALA A 163 19.02 -7.67 0.19
CA ALA A 163 17.86 -8.22 0.89
C ALA A 163 16.95 -9.00 -0.07
N THR A 164 16.75 -8.51 -1.30
CA THR A 164 15.97 -9.20 -2.33
C THR A 164 16.60 -10.54 -2.70
N GLU A 165 17.92 -10.59 -2.87
CA GLU A 165 18.64 -11.83 -3.15
C GLU A 165 18.47 -12.89 -2.05
N ILE A 166 18.45 -12.47 -0.77
CA ILE A 166 18.16 -13.35 0.36
C ILE A 166 16.74 -13.90 0.27
N LEU A 167 15.76 -13.05 -0.03
CA LEU A 167 14.36 -13.46 -0.17
C LEU A 167 14.15 -14.45 -1.31
N GLU A 168 14.77 -14.21 -2.48
CA GLU A 168 14.67 -15.06 -3.67
C GLU A 168 15.34 -16.42 -3.51
N LYS A 169 16.49 -16.47 -2.83
CA LYS A 169 17.21 -17.73 -2.57
C LYS A 169 16.52 -18.62 -1.54
N GLY A 170 15.62 -18.06 -0.73
CA GLY A 170 14.92 -18.75 0.35
C GLY A 170 15.82 -19.07 1.55
N SER A 171 15.34 -19.94 2.45
CA SER A 171 16.11 -20.31 3.66
C SER A 171 17.46 -20.94 3.29
N PRO A 172 18.54 -20.63 4.03
CA PRO A 172 19.86 -21.28 3.88
C PRO A 172 19.81 -22.81 3.93
N THR A 173 18.75 -23.38 4.52
CA THR A 173 18.53 -24.83 4.63
C THR A 173 17.96 -25.48 3.36
N GLY A 174 17.72 -24.71 2.30
CA GLY A 174 17.21 -25.22 1.02
C GLY A 174 15.71 -25.52 1.01
N ARG A 175 14.97 -25.14 2.07
CA ARG A 175 13.51 -25.21 2.07
C ARG A 175 12.95 -24.19 1.08
N ARG A 176 11.99 -24.63 0.27
CA ARG A 176 11.24 -23.73 -0.61
C ARG A 176 10.49 -22.72 0.26
N TRP A 177 10.79 -21.45 0.06
CA TRP A 177 10.11 -20.35 0.75
C TRP A 177 8.61 -20.32 0.39
N ASP A 178 7.76 -20.21 1.41
CA ASP A 178 6.32 -20.01 1.29
C ASP A 178 5.95 -18.72 2.03
N GLN A 179 5.55 -17.69 1.28
CA GLN A 179 5.10 -16.40 1.81
C GLN A 179 3.90 -16.50 2.78
N ASN A 180 3.17 -17.62 2.76
CA ASN A 180 2.03 -17.85 3.65
C ASN A 180 2.43 -18.44 5.00
N GLN A 181 3.68 -18.91 5.15
CA GLN A 181 4.19 -19.50 6.38
C GLN A 181 5.28 -18.60 7.00
N PRO A 182 5.33 -18.50 8.34
CA PRO A 182 6.44 -17.84 9.02
C PRO A 182 7.74 -18.64 8.83
N ASP A 183 8.82 -17.93 8.52
CA ASP A 183 10.17 -18.48 8.43
C ASP A 183 11.09 -17.72 9.41
N PRO A 184 11.36 -18.29 10.60
CA PRO A 184 12.20 -17.64 11.61
C PRO A 184 13.63 -17.36 11.14
N GLU A 185 14.23 -18.23 10.32
CA GLU A 185 15.60 -18.07 9.83
C GLU A 185 15.67 -16.91 8.83
N LEU A 186 14.71 -16.83 7.92
CA LEU A 186 14.58 -15.71 6.99
C LEU A 186 14.31 -14.40 7.77
N ALA A 187 13.43 -14.44 8.76
CA ALA A 187 13.12 -13.29 9.60
C ALA A 187 14.35 -12.76 10.35
N GLU A 188 15.15 -13.65 10.96
CA GLU A 188 16.41 -13.29 11.63
C GLU A 188 17.43 -12.73 10.64
N THR A 189 17.52 -13.31 9.45
CA THR A 189 18.45 -12.86 8.40
C THR A 189 18.09 -11.45 7.92
N LEU A 190 16.80 -11.21 7.62
CA LEU A 190 16.32 -9.92 7.14
C LEU A 190 16.27 -8.84 8.23
N ALA A 191 16.25 -9.20 9.52
CA ALA A 191 16.31 -8.26 10.63
C ALA A 191 17.62 -7.44 10.69
N ARG A 192 18.65 -7.81 9.90
CA ARG A 192 19.90 -7.04 9.76
C ARG A 192 19.76 -5.81 8.88
N TYR A 193 18.70 -5.73 8.08
CA TYR A 193 18.41 -4.59 7.21
C TYR A 193 17.55 -3.57 7.95
N GLU A 194 17.85 -2.29 7.75
CA GLU A 194 17.09 -1.21 8.37
C GLU A 194 15.66 -1.18 7.83
N GLU A 195 14.70 -1.20 8.74
CA GLU A 195 13.29 -1.01 8.41
C GLU A 195 12.95 0.47 8.29
N VAL A 196 12.08 0.77 7.33
CA VAL A 196 11.53 2.10 7.15
C VAL A 196 10.56 2.41 8.28
N ALA A 197 10.80 3.49 9.02
CA ALA A 197 9.91 3.95 10.06
C ALA A 197 8.59 4.50 9.47
N ILE A 198 7.48 3.79 9.72
CA ILE A 198 6.14 4.15 9.22
C ILE A 198 5.23 4.51 10.40
N ARG A 199 4.73 5.75 10.40
CA ARG A 199 3.80 6.21 11.43
C ARG A 199 2.40 5.66 11.20
N LEU A 200 1.65 5.45 12.27
CA LEU A 200 0.23 5.06 12.19
C LEU A 200 -0.53 6.09 11.34
N GLY A 201 -1.37 5.64 10.41
CA GLY A 201 -2.11 6.49 9.48
C GLY A 201 -1.30 7.02 8.29
N GLN A 202 0.02 6.80 8.25
CA GLN A 202 0.84 7.21 7.12
C GLN A 202 0.63 6.27 5.92
N ILE A 203 0.47 6.86 4.74
CA ILE A 203 0.26 6.12 3.50
C ILE A 203 1.63 5.72 2.94
N ILE A 204 1.76 4.44 2.63
CA ILE A 204 2.88 3.88 1.87
C ILE A 204 2.43 3.53 0.46
N ARG A 205 3.30 3.81 -0.51
CA ARG A 205 3.20 3.28 -1.88
C ARG A 205 4.32 2.29 -2.09
N PHE A 206 4.01 1.15 -2.67
CA PHE A 206 5.00 0.17 -3.10
C PHE A 206 4.62 -0.45 -4.45
N SER A 207 5.62 -0.64 -5.30
CA SER A 207 5.49 -1.40 -6.54
C SER A 207 5.33 -2.89 -6.23
N TRP A 208 4.85 -3.63 -7.21
CA TRP A 208 4.75 -5.08 -7.15
C TRP A 208 5.32 -5.71 -8.42
N ASN A 209 5.80 -6.94 -8.30
CA ASN A 209 6.38 -7.74 -9.38
C ASN A 209 7.51 -7.04 -10.14
N GLN A 210 8.27 -6.17 -9.47
CA GLN A 210 9.50 -5.58 -9.99
C GLN A 210 10.71 -6.08 -9.18
N PRO A 211 11.91 -6.18 -9.80
CA PRO A 211 13.13 -6.55 -9.07
C PRO A 211 13.48 -5.60 -7.91
N ASP A 212 12.99 -4.36 -7.98
CA ASP A 212 13.17 -3.31 -6.97
C ASP A 212 11.92 -3.09 -6.11
N SER A 213 10.91 -3.97 -6.16
CA SER A 213 9.78 -3.89 -5.24
C SER A 213 10.22 -4.04 -3.79
N PRO A 214 9.70 -3.22 -2.85
CA PRO A 214 10.11 -3.29 -1.46
C PRO A 214 9.63 -4.58 -0.78
N ILE A 215 10.48 -5.10 0.11
CA ILE A 215 10.17 -6.27 0.92
C ILE A 215 9.32 -5.82 2.10
N HIS A 216 8.24 -6.53 2.36
CA HIS A 216 7.29 -6.13 3.38
C HIS A 216 6.71 -7.30 4.17
N SER A 217 6.16 -6.98 5.33
CA SER A 217 5.50 -7.96 6.18
C SER A 217 4.41 -7.34 7.05
N GLU A 218 3.50 -8.20 7.50
CA GLU A 218 2.66 -7.88 8.64
C GLU A 218 3.55 -7.71 9.89
N PRO A 219 3.24 -6.75 10.77
CA PRO A 219 3.96 -6.59 12.03
C PRO A 219 3.61 -7.69 13.05
N ASP A 220 4.35 -7.68 14.16
CA ASP A 220 3.91 -8.40 15.36
C ASP A 220 2.53 -7.89 15.79
N SER A 221 1.55 -8.79 15.75
CA SER A 221 0.15 -8.53 16.12
C SER A 221 -0.29 -9.40 17.29
N SER A 222 0.63 -9.93 18.08
CA SER A 222 0.33 -10.80 19.21
C SER A 222 -0.41 -10.11 20.35
N GLY A 223 -0.20 -8.80 20.53
CA GLY A 223 -0.78 -8.02 21.63
C GLY A 223 -1.77 -6.93 21.23
N LEU A 224 -1.96 -6.66 19.93
CA LEU A 224 -2.70 -5.49 19.45
C LEU A 224 -3.68 -5.86 18.33
N CYS A 225 -4.87 -5.25 18.37
CA CYS A 225 -5.76 -5.24 17.21
C CYS A 225 -5.12 -4.45 16.07
N ARG A 226 -5.51 -4.75 14.83
CA ARG A 226 -5.03 -4.03 13.66
C ARG A 226 -6.14 -3.83 12.63
N VAL A 227 -6.23 -2.62 12.09
CA VAL A 227 -7.06 -2.31 10.91
C VAL A 227 -6.17 -1.79 9.81
N PHE A 228 -5.99 -2.62 8.79
CA PHE A 228 -5.17 -2.35 7.63
C PHE A 228 -6.05 -2.16 6.41
N VAL A 229 -5.70 -1.18 5.59
CA VAL A 229 -6.41 -0.90 4.34
C VAL A 229 -5.38 -0.78 3.23
N SER A 230 -5.69 -1.34 2.07
CA SER A 230 -4.91 -1.13 0.87
C SER A 230 -5.77 -0.94 -0.36
N VAL A 231 -5.27 -0.18 -1.32
CA VAL A 231 -5.89 -0.02 -2.65
C VAL A 231 -4.84 -0.22 -3.73
N LEU A 232 -5.23 -0.92 -4.78
CA LEU A 232 -4.48 -1.05 -6.02
C LEU A 232 -5.38 -0.59 -7.16
N PHE A 233 -4.81 0.10 -8.16
CA PHE A 233 -5.54 0.58 -9.32
C PHE A 233 -5.17 -0.16 -10.61
N GLY A 234 -6.12 -0.24 -11.53
CA GLY A 234 -5.93 -0.73 -12.88
C GLY A 234 -7.11 -0.40 -13.78
N SER A 235 -7.03 -0.87 -15.02
CA SER A 235 -8.16 -0.88 -15.95
C SER A 235 -9.22 -1.91 -15.54
N GLU A 236 -10.42 -1.80 -16.11
CA GLU A 236 -11.46 -2.81 -15.89
C GLU A 236 -10.99 -4.22 -16.33
N GLU A 237 -10.29 -4.33 -17.46
CA GLU A 237 -9.76 -5.60 -17.95
C GLU A 237 -8.77 -6.22 -16.96
N GLU A 238 -7.81 -5.43 -16.45
CA GLU A 238 -6.83 -5.88 -15.46
C GLU A 238 -7.49 -6.31 -14.13
N LEU A 239 -8.53 -5.61 -13.68
CA LEU A 239 -9.23 -5.99 -12.45
C LEU A 239 -10.16 -7.19 -12.65
N ARG A 240 -10.68 -7.42 -13.86
CA ARG A 240 -11.42 -8.65 -14.20
C ARG A 240 -10.49 -9.86 -14.28
N ASP A 241 -9.33 -9.72 -14.92
CA ASP A 241 -8.25 -10.73 -14.86
C ASP A 241 -7.89 -11.05 -13.40
N MET A 242 -7.77 -10.01 -12.57
CA MET A 242 -7.56 -10.19 -11.13
C MET A 242 -8.67 -11.00 -10.44
N CYS A 243 -9.93 -10.74 -10.77
CA CYS A 243 -11.05 -11.51 -10.23
C CYS A 243 -10.97 -12.98 -10.64
N ASP A 244 -10.67 -13.26 -11.91
CA ASP A 244 -10.66 -14.61 -12.46
C ASP A 244 -9.63 -15.51 -11.77
N PHE A 245 -8.39 -15.04 -11.57
CA PHE A 245 -7.38 -15.87 -10.90
C PHE A 245 -7.55 -15.93 -9.37
N ARG A 246 -8.29 -15.00 -8.76
CA ARG A 246 -8.58 -15.00 -7.31
C ARG A 246 -9.90 -15.70 -6.95
N GLY A 247 -10.73 -16.05 -7.94
CA GLY A 247 -12.07 -16.61 -7.72
C GLY A 247 -13.07 -15.59 -7.18
N GLU A 248 -12.88 -14.31 -7.50
CA GLU A 248 -13.68 -13.18 -7.01
C GLU A 248 -14.64 -12.64 -8.06
N LYS A 249 -15.53 -11.70 -7.69
CA LYS A 249 -16.51 -11.09 -8.60
C LYS A 249 -16.25 -9.59 -8.78
N TYR A 250 -16.25 -9.14 -10.03
CA TYR A 250 -16.15 -7.73 -10.37
C TYR A 250 -17.44 -6.96 -10.01
N ASN A 251 -17.28 -5.73 -9.50
CA ASN A 251 -18.31 -4.86 -8.92
C ASN A 251 -19.12 -5.53 -7.80
N TYR A 252 -18.47 -6.39 -7.01
CA TYR A 252 -19.06 -7.03 -5.86
C TYR A 252 -18.20 -6.77 -4.61
N TRP A 253 -18.88 -6.50 -3.49
CA TRP A 253 -18.24 -6.29 -2.20
C TRP A 253 -18.36 -7.58 -1.39
N ASN A 254 -17.22 -8.23 -1.13
CA ASN A 254 -17.15 -9.47 -0.35
C ASN A 254 -16.94 -9.20 1.14
#